data_AF-A0A0Q8L526-F1
#
_entry.id   AF-A0A0Q8L526-F1
#
_cell.length_a   1.000
_cell.length_b   1.000
_cell.length_c   1.000
_cell.angle_alpha   90.00
_cell.angle_beta   90.00
_cell.angle_gamma   90.00
#
_symmetry.space_group_name_H-M   'P 1'
#
loop_
_entity.id
_entity.type
_entity.pdbx_description
1 polymer ?
#
loop_
_entity_poly.entity_id
_entity_poly.type
_entity_poly.pdbx_seq_one_letter_code
_entity_poly.pdbx_strand_id
1 'polypeptide(L)' 'MDHYLENEAWNALVDRIAGPHDPGEQGWTVRDEMIWALGEAGIWPTAIKEDGEAHRQAV' A
#
# COMPACT_ATOMS: atom_id res chain seq x y z
N MET A 1 -2.47 7.47 -13.84
CA MET A 1 -3.58 6.98 -13.00
C MET A 1 -2.95 5.96 -12.08
N ASP A 2 -2.97 6.24 -10.79
CA ASP A 2 -2.06 5.62 -9.82
C ASP A 2 -2.49 4.20 -9.48
N HIS A 3 -1.93 3.21 -10.19
CA HIS A 3 -2.23 1.79 -10.04
C HIS A 3 -2.07 1.25 -8.60
N TYR A 4 -1.39 1.96 -7.71
CA TYR A 4 -1.29 1.58 -6.30
C TYR A 4 -2.57 1.83 -5.49
N LEU A 5 -3.47 2.69 -5.96
CA LEU A 5 -4.76 2.95 -5.33
C LEU A 5 -5.77 1.82 -5.55
N GLU A 6 -5.50 0.90 -6.48
CA GLU A 6 -6.41 -0.22 -6.80
C GLU A 6 -6.02 -1.52 -6.09
N ASN A 7 -4.85 -1.59 -5.46
CA ASN A 7 -4.43 -2.78 -4.72
C ASN A 7 -5.04 -2.77 -3.31
N GLU A 8 -6.07 -3.60 -3.11
CA GLU A 8 -6.83 -3.69 -1.85
C GLU A 8 -5.93 -4.04 -0.65
N ALA A 9 -4.98 -4.98 -0.82
CA ALA A 9 -4.09 -5.41 0.25
C ALA A 9 -3.10 -4.30 0.66
N TRP A 10 -2.58 -3.57 -0.32
CA TRP A 10 -1.74 -2.38 -0.10
C TRP A 10 -2.52 -1.29 0.64
N ASN A 11 -3.72 -0.96 0.16
CA ASN A 11 -4.55 0.06 0.81
C ASN A 11 -4.91 -0.33 2.25
N ALA A 12 -5.26 -1.60 2.50
CA ALA A 12 -5.55 -2.08 3.85
C ALA A 12 -4.32 -1.99 4.78
N LEU A 13 -3.11 -2.28 4.28
CA LEU A 13 -1.88 -2.13 5.03
C LEU A 13 -1.59 -0.66 5.37
N VAL A 14 -1.72 0.22 4.37
CA VAL A 14 -1.53 1.65 4.55
C VAL A 14 -2.55 2.20 5.55
N ASP A 15 -3.82 1.84 5.43
CA ASP A 15 -4.88 2.25 6.36
C ASP A 15 -4.62 1.77 7.79
N ARG A 16 -4.06 0.57 7.96
CA ARG A 16 -3.73 0.01 9.27
C ARG A 16 -2.61 0.77 10.00
N ILE A 17 -1.71 1.41 9.24
CA ILE A 17 -0.51 2.08 9.76
C ILE A 17 -0.75 3.59 9.87
N ALA A 18 -1.19 4.23 8.80
CA ALA A 18 -1.39 5.68 8.72
C ALA A 18 -2.78 6.12 9.18
N GLY A 19 -3.72 5.18 9.34
CA GLY A 19 -5.13 5.48 9.58
C GLY A 19 -5.96 5.49 8.29
N PRO A 20 -7.30 5.51 8.40
CA PRO A 20 -8.18 5.44 7.25
C PRO A 20 -7.97 6.63 6.31
N HIS A 21 -8.02 6.38 5.01
CA HIS A 21 -7.99 7.44 4.01
C HIS A 21 -9.21 8.36 4.12
N ASP A 22 -8.99 9.67 4.31
CA ASP A 22 -10.00 10.72 4.17
C ASP A 22 -9.84 11.42 2.81
N PRO A 23 -10.77 11.23 1.85
CA PRO A 23 -10.71 11.87 0.54
C PRO A 23 -10.91 13.40 0.57
N GLY A 24 -11.41 13.94 1.69
CA GLY A 24 -11.59 15.38 1.90
C GLY A 24 -10.38 16.07 2.51
N GLU A 25 -9.37 15.30 2.95
CA GLU A 25 -8.15 15.84 3.53
C GLU A 25 -7.31 16.53 2.44
N GLN A 26 -6.78 17.72 2.76
CA GLN A 26 -6.00 18.52 1.84
C GLN A 26 -4.57 18.70 2.36
N GLY A 27 -3.62 18.75 1.43
CA GLY A 27 -2.20 18.92 1.74
C GLY A 27 -1.47 17.58 1.86
N TRP A 28 -0.25 17.64 2.41
CA TRP A 28 0.57 16.46 2.65
C TRP A 28 0.07 15.75 3.90
N THR A 29 -0.46 14.55 3.73
CA THR A 29 -1.07 13.76 4.80
C THR A 29 -0.07 12.78 5.42
N VAL A 30 -0.44 12.18 6.56
CA VAL A 30 0.34 11.09 7.16
C VAL A 30 0.42 9.88 6.22
N ARG A 31 -0.63 9.65 5.41
CA ARG A 31 -0.63 8.63 4.36
C ARG A 31 0.44 8.90 3.32
N ASP A 32 0.56 10.15 2.87
CA ASP A 32 1.56 10.55 1.87
C ASP A 32 2.98 10.38 2.39
N GLU A 33 3.24 10.82 3.63
CA GLU A 33 4.53 10.62 4.31
C GLU A 33 4.90 9.13 4.38
N MET A 34 3.95 8.28 4.75
CA MET A 34 4.17 6.83 4.83
C MET A 34 4.48 6.23 3.45
N ILE A 35 3.67 6.55 2.44
CA ILE A 35 3.87 6.03 1.07
C ILE A 35 5.23 6.47 0.54
N TRP A 36 5.61 7.73 0.79
CA TRP A 36 6.91 8.25 0.42
C TRP A 36 8.05 7.49 1.10
N ALA A 37 7.99 7.29 2.42
CA ALA A 37 9.00 6.54 3.18
C ALA A 37 9.12 5.07 2.73
N LEU A 38 8.00 4.41 2.42
CA LEU A 38 8.02 3.06 1.84
C LEU A 38 8.66 3.03 0.45
N GLY A 39 8.39 4.04 -0.37
CA GLY A 39 9.03 4.22 -1.67
C GLY A 39 10.55 4.39 -1.57
N GLU A 40 11.04 5.20 -0.62
CA GLU A 40 12.48 5.36 -0.36
C GLU A 40 13.14 4.04 0.11
N ALA A 41 12.39 3.20 0.83
CA ALA A 41 12.83 1.86 1.23
C ALA A 41 12.71 0.80 0.11
N GLY A 42 12.18 1.17 -1.07
CA GLY A 42 11.96 0.25 -2.18
C GLY A 42 10.77 -0.71 -1.99
N ILE A 43 9.87 -0.41 -1.05
CA ILE A 43 8.68 -1.20 -0.76
C ILE A 43 7.50 -0.62 -1.54
N TRP A 44 6.98 -1.40 -2.48
CA TRP A 44 5.89 -1.00 -3.38
C TRP A 44 4.73 -2.00 -3.27
N PRO A 45 3.52 -1.68 -3.78
CA PRO A 45 2.40 -2.63 -3.77
C PRO A 45 2.76 -4.00 -4.36
N THR A 46 3.62 -4.05 -5.37
CA THR A 46 4.12 -5.28 -6.00
C THR A 46 4.97 -6.17 -5.07
N ALA A 47 5.41 -5.65 -3.92
CA ALA A 47 6.10 -6.43 -2.90
C ALA A 47 5.14 -7.25 -2.03
N ILE A 48 3.83 -6.94 -2.06
CA ILE A 48 2.81 -7.72 -1.35
C ILE A 48 2.44 -8.92 -2.23
N LYS A 49 2.74 -10.12 -1.75
CA LYS A 49 2.29 -11.36 -2.39
C LYS A 49 0.79 -11.52 -2.13
N GLU A 50 0.00 -11.60 -3.20
CA GLU A 50 -1.38 -12.08 -3.10
C GLU A 50 -1.33 -13.60 -2.86
N ASP A 51 -2.16 -14.11 -1.94
CA ASP A 51 -2.11 -15.49 -1.44
C ASP A 51 -2.17 -16.59 -2.53
N GLY A 52 -2.51 -16.25 -3.78
CA GLY A 52 -2.51 -17.15 -4.93
C GLY A 52 -1.12 -17.52 -5.50
N GLU A 53 -0.03 -16.86 -5.09
CA GLU A 53 1.32 -17.09 -5.64
C GLU A 53 2.25 -17.84 -4.67
N ALA A 54 2.10 -17.63 -3.36
CA ALA A 54 2.87 -18.34 -2.34
C ALA A 54 2.53 -19.85 -2.29
N HIS A 55 1.28 -20.24 -2.60
CA HIS A 55 0.86 -21.63 -2.54
C HIS A 55 1.34 -22.46 -3.75
N ARG A 56 1.51 -21.86 -4.94
CA ARG A 56 1.94 -22.58 -6.16
C ARG A 56 3.43 -22.90 -6.23
N GLN A 57 4.26 -22.20 -5.47
CA GLN A 57 5.70 -22.50 -5.38
C GLN A 57 6.04 -23.48 -4.25
N ALA A 58 5.04 -23.87 -3.45
CA ALA A 58 5.18 -24.79 -2.33
C ALA A 58 4.59 -26.19 -2.60
N VAL A 59 4.17 -26.48 -3.85
CA VAL A 59 3.66 -27.80 -4.29
C VAL A 59 4.51 -28.34 -5.42
#